data_AF-A0A957ICC8-F1
#
_entry.id   AF-A0A957ICC8-F1
#
_cell.length_a   1.000
_cell.length_b   1.000
_cell.length_c   1.000
_cell.angle_alpha   90.00
_cell.angle_beta   90.00
_cell.angle_gamma   90.00
#
_symmetry.space_group_name_H-M   'P 1'
#
loop_
_entity.id
_entity.type
_entity.pdbx_description
1 polymer ?
#
loop_
_entity_poly.entity_id
_entity_poly.type
_entity_poly.pdbx_seq_one_letter_code
_entity_poly.pdbx_strand_id
1 'polypeptide(L)' 'GESTTRFNMAMLYRDRGELAVAVAHLERVVALDRQVQHPDLESDMALLEKVRAELAAQNK' A
#
# COMPACT_ATOMS: atom_id res chain seq x y z
N GLY A 1 9.82 -10.28 -3.58
CA GLY A 1 10.79 -9.81 -4.59
C GLY A 1 10.46 -8.39 -5.02
N GLU A 2 9.53 -8.23 -5.97
CA GLU A 2 8.99 -6.90 -6.33
C GLU A 2 7.97 -6.38 -5.30
N SER A 3 7.05 -7.23 -4.81
CA SER A 3 6.01 -6.81 -3.87
C SER A 3 6.62 -6.17 -2.60
N THR A 4 7.61 -6.84 -1.99
CA THR A 4 8.36 -6.31 -0.84
C THR A 4 9.04 -4.97 -1.11
N THR A 5 9.72 -4.80 -2.26
CA THR A 5 10.35 -3.52 -2.61
C THR A 5 9.30 -2.42 -2.76
N ARG A 6 8.16 -2.76 -3.35
CA ARG A 6 7.06 -1.83 -3.55
C ARG A 6 6.36 -1.45 -2.25
N PHE A 7 6.18 -2.40 -1.34
CA PHE A 7 5.69 -2.17 0.01
C PHE A 7 6.61 -1.20 0.75
N ASN A 8 7.92 -1.41 0.69
CA ASN A 8 8.89 -0.50 1.30
C ASN A 8 8.82 0.92 0.72
N MET A 9 8.67 1.06 -0.61
CA MET A 9 8.44 2.36 -1.24
C MET A 9 7.13 3.00 -0.75
N ALA A 10 6.04 2.25 -0.67
CA ALA A 10 4.77 2.75 -0.16
C ALA A 10 4.91 3.31 1.27
N MET A 11 5.62 2.59 2.13
CA MET A 11 5.89 3.03 3.50
C MET A 11 6.73 4.31 3.55
N LEU A 12 7.75 4.43 2.70
CA LEU A 12 8.56 5.64 2.57
C LEU A 12 7.70 6.85 2.12
N TYR A 13 6.86 6.67 1.11
CA TYR A 13 5.98 7.75 0.62
C TYR A 13 4.92 8.12 1.65
N ARG A 14 4.40 7.14 2.39
CA ARG A 14 3.46 7.39 3.49
C ARG A 14 4.09 8.23 4.60
N ASP A 15 5.33 7.91 5.00
CA ASP A 15 6.07 8.66 6.02
C ASP A 15 6.31 10.12 5.60
N ARG A 16 6.52 10.35 4.29
CA ARG A 16 6.65 11.70 3.69
C ARG A 16 5.31 12.44 3.53
N GLY A 17 4.18 11.81 3.85
CA GLY A 17 2.84 12.37 3.63
C GLY A 17 2.38 12.35 2.17
N GLU A 18 3.14 11.71 1.27
CA GLU A 18 2.82 11.52 -0.15
C GLU A 18 1.81 10.35 -0.31
N LEU A 19 0.66 10.47 0.35
CA LEU A 19 -0.30 9.37 0.55
C LEU A 19 -0.87 8.83 -0.76
N ALA A 20 -1.07 9.68 -1.78
CA ALA A 20 -1.54 9.23 -3.09
C ALA A 20 -0.54 8.28 -3.78
N VAL A 21 0.76 8.58 -3.66
CA VAL A 21 1.83 7.72 -4.21
C VAL A 21 1.92 6.42 -3.43
N ALA A 22 1.81 6.50 -2.09
CA ALA A 22 1.78 5.32 -1.23
C ALA A 22 0.63 4.35 -1.59
N VAL A 23 -0.58 4.87 -1.83
CA VAL A 23 -1.75 4.07 -2.27
C VAL A 23 -1.46 3.34 -3.58
N ALA A 24 -0.94 4.03 -4.60
CA ALA A 24 -0.65 3.42 -5.90
C ALA A 24 0.38 2.26 -5.78
N HIS A 25 1.37 2.39 -4.89
CA HIS A 25 2.31 1.32 -4.62
C HIS A 25 1.62 0.13 -3.91
N LEU A 26 0.79 0.38 -2.89
CA LEU A 26 0.07 -0.67 -2.15
C LEU A 26 -0.95 -1.42 -3.02
N GLU A 27 -1.64 -0.76 -3.95
CA GLU A 27 -2.55 -1.41 -4.89
C GLU A 27 -1.81 -2.47 -5.73
N ARG A 28 -0.58 -2.16 -6.13
CA ARG A 28 0.23 -3.08 -6.92
C ARG A 28 0.84 -4.20 -6.07
N VAL A 29 1.16 -3.95 -4.79
CA VAL A 29 1.52 -5.00 -3.81
C VAL A 29 0.38 -6.02 -3.72
N VAL A 30 -0.83 -5.56 -3.38
CA VAL A 30 -2.02 -6.40 -3.26
C VAL A 30 -2.30 -7.19 -4.56
N ALA A 31 -2.16 -6.54 -5.73
CA ALA A 31 -2.37 -7.21 -7.00
C ALA A 31 -1.33 -8.33 -7.30
N LEU A 32 -0.09 -8.16 -6.88
CA LEU A 32 0.97 -9.17 -7.03
C LEU A 32 0.76 -10.31 -6.02
N ASP A 33 0.51 -9.96 -4.76
CA ASP A 33 0.34 -10.92 -3.67
C ASP A 33 -0.92 -11.78 -3.84
N ARG A 34 -1.97 -11.22 -4.45
CA ARG A 34 -3.16 -11.97 -4.84
C ARG A 34 -2.90 -13.03 -5.91
N GLN A 35 -1.99 -12.77 -6.85
CA GLN A 35 -1.67 -13.74 -7.92
C GLN A 35 -0.97 -14.98 -7.39
N VAL A 36 -0.15 -14.80 -6.34
CA VAL A 36 0.64 -15.89 -5.74
C VAL A 36 0.02 -16.43 -4.44
N GLN A 37 -1.18 -15.96 -4.08
CA GLN A 37 -1.84 -16.25 -2.81
C GLN A 37 -0.89 -16.06 -1.61
N HIS A 38 -0.18 -14.93 -1.59
CA HIS A 38 0.80 -14.62 -0.56
C HIS A 38 0.11 -14.60 0.82
N PRO A 39 0.74 -15.15 1.88
CA PRO A 39 0.17 -15.14 3.22
C PRO A 39 -0.10 -13.73 3.76
N ASP A 40 0.70 -12.74 3.34
CA ASP A 40 0.55 -11.36 3.82
C ASP A 40 -0.55 -10.55 3.13
N LEU A 41 -1.22 -11.11 2.10
CA LEU A 41 -2.22 -10.41 1.29
C LEU A 41 -3.29 -9.70 2.13
N GLU A 42 -3.79 -10.35 3.18
CA GLU A 42 -4.81 -9.77 4.06
C GLU A 42 -4.27 -8.53 4.81
N SER A 43 -3.03 -8.60 5.27
CA SER A 43 -2.36 -7.48 5.96
C SER A 43 -2.08 -6.33 4.99
N ASP A 44 -1.66 -6.63 3.76
CA ASP A 44 -1.42 -5.62 2.72
C ASP A 44 -2.70 -4.91 2.29
N MET A 45 -3.83 -5.64 2.22
CA MET A 45 -5.14 -5.08 1.95
C MET A 45 -5.61 -4.15 3.08
N ALA A 46 -5.48 -4.59 4.34
CA ALA A 46 -5.84 -3.76 5.49
C ALA A 46 -4.99 -2.47 5.55
N LEU A 47 -3.71 -2.55 5.21
CA LEU A 47 -2.84 -1.40 5.12
C LEU A 47 -3.27 -0.45 3.99
N LEU A 48 -3.57 -0.97 2.80
CA LEU A 48 -4.08 -0.17 1.67
C LEU A 48 -5.34 0.61 2.06
N GLU A 49 -6.29 -0.03 2.72
CA GLU A 49 -7.50 0.64 3.20
C GLU A 49 -7.20 1.74 4.21
N LYS A 50 -6.28 1.49 5.15
CA LYS A 50 -5.83 2.50 6.12
C LYS A 50 -5.23 3.72 5.43
N VAL A 51 -4.31 3.53 4.48
CA VAL A 51 -3.65 4.66 3.77
C VAL A 51 -4.66 5.43 2.91
N ARG A 52 -5.65 4.75 2.30
CA ARG A 52 -6.75 5.42 1.60
C ARG A 52 -7.59 6.28 2.52
N ALA A 53 -7.88 5.81 3.74
CA ALA A 53 -8.59 6.60 4.74
C ALA A 53 -7.77 7.83 5.18
N GLU A 54 -6.46 7.67 5.37
CA GLU A 54 -5.55 8.78 5.67
C GLU A 54 -5.54 9.83 4.54
N LEU A 55 -5.48 9.39 3.28
CA LEU A 55 -5.53 10.28 2.10
C LEU A 55 -6.85 11.04 2.02
N ALA A 56 -7.97 10.36 2.29
CA ALA A 56 -9.29 11.00 2.29
C ALA A 56 -9.42 12.04 3.41
N ALA A 57 -8.83 11.78 4.58
CA ALA A 57 -8.80 12.73 5.69
C ALA A 57 -7.88 13.94 5.43
N GLN A 58 -6.78 13.75 4.70
CA GLN A 58 -5.85 14.83 4.33
C GLN A 58 -6.46 15.81 3.31
N ASN A 59 -7.36 15.33 2.44
CA ASN A 59 -8.01 16.11 1.39
C ASN A 59 -9.36 16.72 1.80
N LYS A 60 -9.69 16.68 3.10
CA LYS A 60 -10.94 17.19 3.67
C LYS A 60 -10.71 18.51 4.40
#